data_AF-A0A5T9RH86-F1
#
_entry.id   AF-A0A5T9RH86-F1
#
_cell.length_a   1.000
_cell.length_b   1.000
_cell.length_c   1.000
_cell.angle_alpha   90.00
_cell.angle_beta   90.00
_cell.angle_gamma   90.00
#
_symmetry.space_group_name_H-M   'P 1'
#
loop_
_entity.id
_entity.type
_entity.pdbx_description
1 polymer ?
#
loop_
_entity_poly.entity_id
_entity_poly.type
_entity_poly.pdbx_seq_one_letter_code
_entity_poly.pdbx_strand_id
1 'polypeptide(L)' 'GILKNEFLLSRPADLAQAREIVKESVAIYNHERPHLALKYKTPDDVHQAFYRQKTVNLYQD' A
#
# COMPACT_ATOMS: atom_id res chain seq x y z
N GLY A 1 6.67 -0.15 14.20
CA GLY A 1 5.83 0.22 13.05
C GLY A 1 6.51 -0.29 11.80
N ILE A 2 5.75 -0.75 10.82
CA ILE A 2 6.25 -1.52 9.67
C ILE A 2 7.44 -0.89 8.94
N LEU A 3 7.40 0.43 8.73
CA LEU A 3 8.50 1.19 8.15
C LEU A 3 9.83 0.97 8.88
N LYS A 4 9.83 1.07 10.22
CA LYS A 4 11.06 0.97 11.03
C LYS A 4 11.62 -0.46 11.13
N ASN A 5 10.74 -1.46 11.07
CA ASN A 5 11.11 -2.85 11.36
C ASN A 5 11.42 -3.65 10.09
N GLU A 6 10.89 -3.23 8.94
CA GLU A 6 10.92 -4.05 7.71
C GLU A 6 11.52 -3.31 6.51
N PHE A 7 11.32 -1.99 6.40
CA PHE A 7 11.73 -1.24 5.21
C PHE A 7 12.89 -0.27 5.42
N LEU A 8 13.14 0.17 6.66
CA LEU A 8 14.29 1.02 7.00
C LEU A 8 15.56 0.16 7.15
N LEU A 9 16.00 -0.44 6.04
CA LEU A 9 17.18 -1.32 6.00
C LEU A 9 18.49 -0.57 6.30
N SER A 10 18.51 0.74 6.05
CA SER A 10 19.64 1.61 6.37
C SER A 10 19.15 2.96 6.85
N ARG A 11 20.01 3.67 7.59
CA ARG A 11 19.74 5.04 8.01
C ARG A 11 19.89 5.97 6.80
N PRO A 12 18.88 6.81 6.48
CA PRO A 12 19.01 7.77 5.40
C PRO A 12 20.08 8.82 5.73
N ALA A 13 20.82 9.23 4.71
CA ALA A 13 21.85 10.26 4.79
C ALA A 13 21.24 11.66 4.98
N ASP A 14 20.08 11.91 4.38
CA ASP A 14 19.39 13.19 4.42
C ASP A 14 17.86 13.03 4.37
N LEU A 15 17.16 14.17 4.42
CA LEU A 15 15.69 14.20 4.39
C LEU A 15 15.12 13.78 3.02
N ALA A 16 15.82 14.02 1.92
CA ALA A 16 15.35 13.64 0.59
C ALA A 16 15.34 12.13 0.45
N GLN A 17 16.42 11.46 0.86
CA GLN A 17 16.51 10.02 0.90
C GLN A 17 15.48 9.42 1.87
N ALA A 18 15.29 10.04 3.05
CA ALA A 18 14.25 9.59 3.99
C ALA A 18 12.84 9.61 3.36
N ARG A 19 12.52 10.64 2.56
CA ARG A 19 11.24 10.72 1.85
C ARG A 19 11.09 9.63 0.80
N GLU A 20 12.15 9.32 0.04
CA GLU A 20 12.08 8.27 -0.97
C GLU A 20 11.88 6.90 -0.32
N ILE A 21 12.64 6.58 0.74
CA ILE A 21 12.46 5.33 1.49
C ILE A 21 11.01 5.19 1.97
N VAL A 22 10.42 6.25 2.54
CA VAL A 22 9.02 6.22 2.99
C VAL A 22 8.07 5.99 1.83
N LYS A 23 8.26 6.67 0.70
CA LYS A 23 7.43 6.55 -0.49
C LYS A 23 7.47 5.13 -1.05
N GLU A 24 8.66 4.55 -1.21
CA GLU A 24 8.85 3.17 -1.65
C GLU A 24 8.21 2.17 -0.68
N SER A 25 8.41 2.37 0.62
CA SER A 25 7.82 1.50 1.66
C SER A 25 6.29 1.47 1.60
N VAL A 26 5.67 2.64 1.40
CA VAL A 26 4.21 2.77 1.26
C VAL A 26 3.74 2.09 -0.03
N ALA A 27 4.46 2.27 -1.14
CA ALA A 27 4.12 1.63 -2.40
C ALA A 27 4.17 0.09 -2.28
N ILE A 28 5.25 -0.47 -1.73
CA ILE A 28 5.40 -1.92 -1.54
C ILE A 28 4.31 -2.45 -0.60
N TYR A 29 4.05 -1.76 0.50
CA TYR A 29 2.98 -2.17 1.43
C TYR A 29 1.61 -2.23 0.75
N ASN A 30 1.27 -1.21 -0.05
CA ASN A 30 -0.05 -1.10 -0.67
C ASN A 30 -0.23 -2.01 -1.88
N HIS A 31 0.82 -2.24 -2.68
CA HIS A 31 0.70 -2.89 -3.98
C HIS A 31 1.34 -4.27 -4.06
N GLU A 32 2.23 -4.64 -3.13
CA GLU A 32 2.97 -5.89 -3.22
C GLU A 32 2.74 -6.81 -2.02
N ARG A 33 2.37 -6.27 -0.84
CA ARG A 33 2.21 -7.08 0.36
C ARG A 33 0.88 -7.85 0.37
N PRO A 34 0.88 -9.18 0.27
CA PRO A 34 -0.34 -9.96 0.47
C PRO A 34 -0.69 -10.01 1.96
N HIS A 35 -1.95 -9.78 2.29
CA HIS A 35 -2.43 -9.88 3.67
C HIS A 35 -3.34 -11.10 3.83
N LEU A 36 -3.03 -11.95 4.81
CA LEU A 36 -3.86 -13.12 5.14
C LEU A 36 -5.32 -12.75 5.44
N ALA A 37 -5.53 -11.68 6.22
CA ALA A 37 -6.87 -11.16 6.54
C ALA A 37 -7.64 -10.68 5.29
N LEU A 38 -6.94 -10.31 4.22
CA LEU A 38 -7.51 -9.90 2.94
C LEU A 38 -7.54 -11.06 1.92
N LYS A 39 -7.48 -12.33 2.39
CA LYS A 39 -7.43 -13.52 1.53
C LYS A 39 -6.26 -13.47 0.54
N TYR A 40 -5.08 -13.06 1.02
CA TYR A 40 -3.85 -12.89 0.24
C TYR A 40 -3.91 -11.81 -0.84
N LYS A 41 -4.91 -10.92 -0.79
CA LYS A 41 -4.93 -9.71 -1.62
C LYS A 41 -4.07 -8.61 -0.99
N THR A 42 -3.66 -7.67 -1.83
CA THR A 42 -3.01 -6.44 -1.39
C THR A 42 -4.05 -5.42 -0.89
N PRO A 43 -3.66 -4.43 -0.09
CA PRO A 43 -4.57 -3.34 0.27
C PRO A 43 -5.16 -2.65 -0.96
N ASP A 44 -4.33 -2.38 -1.98
CA ASP A 44 -4.77 -1.73 -3.21
C ASP A 44 -5.82 -2.57 -3.96
N ASP A 45 -5.62 -3.89 -4.08
CA ASP A 45 -6.61 -4.78 -4.71
C ASP A 45 -8.00 -4.66 -4.09
N VAL A 46 -8.06 -4.57 -2.75
CA VAL A 46 -9.32 -4.45 -2.01
C VAL A 46 -9.94 -3.06 -2.21
N HIS A 47 -9.13 -2.00 -2.21
CA HIS A 47 -9.61 -0.65 -2.50
C HIS A 47 -10.16 -0.53 -3.92
N GLN A 48 -9.45 -1.07 -4.91
CA GLN A 48 -9.88 -1.04 -6.31
C GLN A 48 -11.19 -1.81 -6.52
N ALA A 49 -11.34 -2.98 -5.87
CA ALA A 49 -12.59 -3.73 -5.92
C ALA A 49 -13.77 -2.93 -5.33
N PHE A 50 -13.57 -2.26 -4.20
CA PHE A 50 -14.58 -1.42 -3.58
C PHE A 50 -15.02 -0.27 -4.50
N TYR A 51 -14.06 0.44 -5.11
CA TYR A 51 -14.37 1.53 -6.04
C TYR A 51 -15.11 1.04 -7.29
N ARG A 52 -14.70 -0.09 -7.89
CA ARG A 52 -15.41 -0.67 -9.05
C ARG A 52 -16.84 -1.06 -8.70
N GLN A 53 -17.05 -1.65 -7.52
CA GLN A 53 -18.41 -1.99 -7.10
C GLN A 53 -19.27 -0.74 -6.91
N LYS A 54 -18.71 0.31 -6.29
CA LYS A 54 -19.40 1.60 -6.12
C LYS A 54 -19.74 2.25 -7.47
N THR A 55 -18.82 2.24 -8.43
CA THR A 55 -19.08 2.83 -9.75
C THR A 55 -20.13 2.04 -10.51
N VAL A 56 -20.06 0.70 -10.52
CA VAL A 56 -21.06 -0.16 -11.17
C VAL A 56 -22.46 0.11 -10.62
N ASN A 57 -22.60 0.20 -9.29
CA ASN A 57 -23.90 0.48 -8.66
C ASN A 57 -24.45 1.86 -9.08
N LEU A 58 -23.60 2.89 -9.18
CA LEU A 58 -24.02 4.24 -9.57
C LEU A 58 -24.57 4.33 -11.01
N TYR A 59 -24.21 3.41 -11.89
CA TYR A 59 -24.72 3.34 -13.28
C TYR A 59 -25.85 2.32 -13.47
N GLN A 60 -26.30 1.65 -12.40
CA GLN A 60 -27.37 0.65 -12.42
C GLN A 60 -28.67 1.13 -11.74
N ASP A 61 -28.65 2.28 -11.06
CA ASP A 61 -29.82 3.02 -10.56
C ASP A 61 -30.31 4.05 -11.59
#